data_AF-A0A317Z9S9-F1
#
_entry.id   AF-A0A317Z9S9-F1
#
_cell.length_a   1.000
_cell.length_b   1.000
_cell.length_c   1.000
_cell.angle_alpha   90.00
_cell.angle_beta   90.00
_cell.angle_gamma   90.00
#
_symmetry.space_group_name_H-M   'P 1'
#
loop_
_entity.id
_entity.type
_entity.pdbx_description
1 polymer ?
#
loop_
_entity_poly.entity_id
_entity_poly.type
_entity_poly.pdbx_seq_one_letter_code
_entity_poly.pdbx_strand_id
1 'polypeptide(L)'
;IPQTLINEEVQYKVIKVKKNFAIGKLMNVKTASPDRVTPPCDYYQQCGGCQLQHLSYRAQLEMKRKQVINLFHHKGKMTEVPIHDTIGMDDPWRYRNKSQIPVGTNRNGQIQMGFYRQRSHDIIDMDHCLIQNDDQNDMMNVIKSLLEKYHIPAYNEHIHQGLVRHVVIRKGYYTNEVMVIFVLNGKKLPHHNDIVTALTSQFPQIVSIKLNFQTNKTNVIMGHTSKTIFGKDIIEDTLDDLTFEIGDLSFYQINVTQTQKLYRQALQYANLTGNEVVLDAYC
;
A
#
# COMPACT_ATOMS: atom_id res chain seq x y z
N ILE A 1 -2.80 -21.59 11.05
CA ILE A 1 -3.57 -20.54 11.78
C ILE A 1 -2.89 -19.21 11.42
N PRO A 2 -3.58 -18.13 11.06
CA PRO A 2 -2.90 -16.86 10.79
C PRO A 2 -2.14 -16.35 12.02
N GLN A 3 -1.06 -15.59 11.81
CA GLN A 3 -0.20 -15.01 12.86
C GLN A 3 0.58 -16.01 13.74
N THR A 4 0.66 -17.27 13.36
CA THR A 4 1.49 -18.29 14.02
C THR A 4 2.75 -18.55 13.21
N LEU A 5 3.84 -18.85 13.90
CA LEU A 5 5.11 -19.25 13.31
C LEU A 5 5.32 -20.77 13.41
N ILE A 6 6.29 -21.27 12.64
CA ILE A 6 6.76 -22.66 12.76
C ILE A 6 7.41 -22.84 14.14
N ASN A 7 7.22 -24.01 14.75
CA ASN A 7 7.74 -24.40 16.07
C ASN A 7 7.13 -23.63 17.26
N GLU A 8 5.88 -23.17 17.15
CA GLU A 8 5.15 -22.59 18.27
C GLU A 8 4.16 -23.56 18.90
N GLU A 9 4.05 -23.51 20.22
CA GLU A 9 2.90 -24.08 20.92
C GLU A 9 1.85 -22.99 21.13
N VAL A 10 0.64 -23.18 20.61
CA VAL A 10 -0.41 -22.15 20.62
C VAL A 10 -1.74 -22.70 21.11
N GLN A 11 -2.49 -21.86 21.81
CA GLN A 11 -3.92 -22.03 22.00
C GLN A 11 -4.65 -21.33 20.85
N TYR A 12 -5.58 -22.02 20.20
CA TYR A 12 -6.34 -21.48 19.08
C TYR A 12 -7.82 -21.86 19.16
N LYS A 13 -8.66 -21.06 18.52
CA LYS A 13 -10.09 -21.33 18.35
C LYS A 13 -10.37 -21.68 16.90
N VAL A 14 -11.00 -22.82 16.63
CA VAL A 14 -11.47 -23.15 15.27
C VAL A 14 -12.60 -22.20 14.89
N ILE A 15 -12.47 -21.53 13.73
CA ILE A 15 -13.47 -20.59 13.21
C ILE A 15 -14.30 -21.24 12.10
N LYS A 16 -13.66 -22.02 11.23
CA LYS A 16 -14.30 -22.60 10.05
C LYS A 16 -13.67 -23.93 9.70
N VAL A 17 -14.48 -24.96 9.55
CA VAL A 17 -14.05 -26.26 9.04
C VAL A 17 -14.50 -26.39 7.57
N LYS A 18 -13.59 -26.83 6.72
CA LYS A 18 -13.82 -27.15 5.31
C LYS A 18 -13.40 -28.60 5.06
N LYS A 19 -13.79 -29.14 3.90
CA LYS A 19 -13.53 -30.55 3.52
C LYS A 19 -12.07 -30.98 3.73
N ASN A 20 -11.12 -30.12 3.36
CA ASN A 20 -9.68 -30.46 3.36
C ASN A 20 -8.84 -29.63 4.34
N PHE A 21 -9.42 -28.65 5.04
CA PHE A 21 -8.67 -27.79 5.95
C PHE A 21 -9.59 -27.09 6.95
N ALA A 22 -9.01 -26.58 8.04
CA ALA A 22 -9.69 -25.70 8.98
C ALA A 22 -8.98 -24.35 9.10
N ILE A 23 -9.75 -23.32 9.38
CA ILE A 23 -9.25 -21.98 9.71
C ILE A 23 -9.45 -21.77 11.21
N GLY A 24 -8.38 -21.45 11.92
CA GLY A 24 -8.41 -21.08 13.33
C GLY A 24 -8.01 -19.62 13.56
N LYS A 25 -8.37 -19.10 14.73
CA LYS A 25 -7.91 -17.83 15.31
C LYS A 25 -6.87 -18.14 16.38
N LEU A 26 -5.71 -17.49 16.32
CA LEU A 26 -4.75 -17.52 17.42
C LEU A 26 -5.40 -16.87 18.66
N MET A 27 -5.35 -17.57 19.80
CA MET A 27 -5.85 -17.05 21.09
C MET A 27 -4.69 -16.69 22.00
N ASN A 28 -3.70 -17.57 22.11
CA ASN A 28 -2.50 -17.34 22.91
C ASN A 28 -1.31 -18.12 22.35
N VAL A 29 -0.10 -17.57 22.48
CA VAL A 29 1.16 -18.28 22.21
C VAL A 29 1.72 -18.73 23.56
N LYS A 30 1.81 -20.04 23.78
CA LYS A 30 2.35 -20.61 25.02
C LYS A 30 3.88 -20.67 24.97
N THR A 31 4.40 -21.13 23.85
CA THR A 31 5.84 -21.21 23.58
C THR A 31 6.10 -20.53 22.24
N ALA A 32 6.79 -19.39 22.28
CA ALA A 32 7.07 -18.59 21.10
C ALA A 32 8.28 -19.15 20.33
N SER A 33 8.24 -19.00 19.00
CA SER A 33 9.41 -19.24 18.15
C SER A 33 10.48 -18.19 18.43
N PRO A 34 11.79 -18.52 18.33
CA PRO A 34 12.86 -17.53 18.47
C PRO A 34 12.80 -16.43 17.41
N ASP A 35 12.11 -16.67 16.29
CA ASP A 35 11.91 -15.67 15.23
C ASP A 35 10.64 -14.82 15.44
N ARG A 36 9.88 -15.03 16.52
CA ARG A 36 8.76 -14.15 16.85
C ARG A 36 9.28 -12.83 17.38
N VAL A 37 8.75 -11.74 16.85
CA VAL A 37 8.97 -10.38 17.36
C VAL A 37 7.64 -9.72 17.67
N THR A 38 7.66 -8.74 18.56
CA THR A 38 6.50 -7.87 18.77
C THR A 38 6.38 -6.92 17.57
N PRO A 39 5.25 -6.92 16.86
CA PRO A 39 5.00 -5.96 15.78
C PRO A 39 5.09 -4.52 16.32
N PRO A 40 5.87 -3.62 15.68
CA PRO A 40 6.00 -2.24 16.14
C PRO A 40 4.79 -1.36 15.78
N CYS A 41 3.91 -1.81 14.88
CA CYS A 41 2.73 -1.04 14.47
C CYS A 41 1.55 -1.27 15.43
N ASP A 42 1.03 -0.19 16.01
CA ASP A 42 -0.12 -0.21 16.93
C ASP A 42 -1.38 -0.82 16.30
N TYR A 43 -1.51 -0.69 14.99
CA TYR A 43 -2.66 -1.19 14.23
C TYR A 43 -2.47 -2.61 13.69
N TYR A 44 -1.32 -3.26 13.93
CA TYR A 44 -0.98 -4.56 13.35
C TYR A 44 -2.07 -5.63 13.53
N GLN A 45 -2.68 -5.68 14.72
CA GLN A 45 -3.69 -6.70 15.04
C GLN A 45 -5.01 -6.49 14.29
N GLN A 46 -5.25 -5.30 13.75
CA GLN A 46 -6.51 -4.91 13.13
C GLN A 46 -6.39 -4.70 11.62
N CYS A 47 -5.32 -4.04 11.18
CA CYS A 47 -5.06 -3.69 9.80
C CYS A 47 -4.68 -4.92 8.96
N GLY A 48 -5.28 -5.05 7.77
CA GLY A 48 -5.03 -6.19 6.88
C GLY A 48 -3.73 -6.13 6.06
N GLY A 49 -2.97 -5.03 6.15
CA GLY A 49 -1.83 -4.74 5.28
C GLY A 49 -0.57 -5.54 5.58
N CYS A 50 0.04 -5.32 6.75
CA CYS A 50 1.39 -5.82 7.07
C CYS A 50 1.34 -7.16 7.81
N GLN A 51 1.09 -8.27 7.12
CA GLN A 51 0.77 -9.55 7.78
C GLN A 51 1.95 -10.24 8.48
N LEU A 52 3.19 -9.83 8.21
CA LEU A 52 4.41 -10.51 8.66
C LEU A 52 5.19 -9.79 9.77
N GLN A 53 4.71 -8.66 10.32
CA GLN A 53 5.49 -7.91 11.32
C GLN A 53 5.74 -8.66 12.65
N HIS A 54 5.07 -9.78 12.89
CA HIS A 54 5.32 -10.66 14.03
C HIS A 54 6.49 -11.64 13.81
N LEU A 55 7.09 -11.62 12.60
CA LEU A 55 8.22 -12.45 12.19
C LEU A 55 9.46 -11.56 12.07
N SER A 56 10.58 -12.00 12.63
CA SER A 56 11.87 -11.30 12.54
C SER A 56 12.22 -11.03 11.07
N TYR A 57 12.88 -9.91 10.77
CA TYR A 57 13.13 -9.53 9.38
C TYR A 57 13.96 -10.58 8.63
N ARG A 58 14.99 -11.14 9.29
CA ARG A 58 15.77 -12.28 8.77
C ARG A 58 14.87 -13.44 8.39
N ALA A 59 13.96 -13.85 9.28
CA ALA A 59 13.06 -14.95 9.01
C ALA A 59 12.00 -14.62 7.94
N GLN A 60 11.64 -13.34 7.76
CA GLN A 60 10.81 -12.92 6.61
C GLN A 60 11.53 -13.18 5.28
N LEU A 61 12.82 -12.87 5.18
CA LEU A 61 13.64 -13.14 3.99
C LEU A 61 13.76 -14.64 3.73
N GLU A 62 14.05 -15.43 4.77
CA GLU A 62 14.12 -16.89 4.66
C GLU A 62 12.78 -17.52 4.25
N MET A 63 11.67 -17.02 4.81
CA MET A 63 10.33 -17.48 4.45
C MET A 63 10.05 -17.22 2.97
N LYS A 64 10.38 -16.02 2.46
CA LYS A 64 10.21 -15.68 1.03
C LYS A 64 11.07 -16.56 0.13
N ARG A 65 12.34 -16.80 0.49
CA ARG A 65 13.22 -17.73 -0.24
C ARG A 65 12.62 -19.14 -0.28
N LYS A 66 12.18 -19.67 0.86
CA LYS A 66 11.55 -21.00 0.95
C LYS A 66 10.29 -21.10 0.10
N GLN A 67 9.49 -20.03 -0.01
CA GLN A 67 8.34 -20.02 -0.90
C GLN A 67 8.74 -20.18 -2.37
N VAL A 68 9.79 -19.48 -2.82
CA VAL A 68 10.31 -19.62 -4.20
C VAL A 68 10.86 -21.04 -4.43
N ILE A 69 11.67 -21.57 -3.51
CA ILE A 69 12.17 -22.95 -3.58
C ILE A 69 11.01 -23.95 -3.74
N ASN A 70 10.00 -23.85 -2.88
CA ASN A 70 8.85 -24.75 -2.92
C ASN A 70 8.07 -24.64 -4.25
N LEU A 71 7.95 -23.45 -4.82
CA LEU A 71 7.30 -23.26 -6.12
C LEU A 71 8.10 -23.91 -7.24
N PHE A 72 9.43 -23.71 -7.27
CA PHE A 72 10.30 -24.35 -8.27
C PHE A 72 10.27 -25.87 -8.16
N HIS A 73 10.38 -26.42 -6.94
CA HIS A 73 10.41 -27.86 -6.71
C HIS A 73 9.05 -28.52 -7.03
N HIS A 74 7.95 -27.98 -6.47
CA HIS A 74 6.66 -28.67 -6.54
C HIS A 74 5.81 -28.29 -7.76
N LYS A 75 5.97 -27.09 -8.31
CA LYS A 75 5.21 -26.64 -9.49
C LYS A 75 6.07 -26.66 -10.75
N GLY A 76 7.29 -26.16 -10.66
CA GLY A 76 8.24 -26.16 -11.78
C GLY A 76 8.90 -27.52 -12.04
N LYS A 77 8.92 -28.42 -11.06
CA LYS A 77 9.70 -29.68 -11.08
C LYS A 77 11.19 -29.44 -11.32
N MET A 78 11.69 -28.30 -10.87
CA MET A 78 13.07 -27.85 -11.02
C MET A 78 13.75 -27.90 -9.65
N THR A 79 14.47 -28.99 -9.35
CA THR A 79 15.15 -29.19 -8.05
C THR A 79 16.60 -28.72 -8.06
N GLU A 80 17.23 -28.68 -9.23
CA GLU A 80 18.66 -28.35 -9.38
C GLU A 80 18.91 -26.86 -9.65
N VAL A 81 17.86 -26.05 -9.74
CA VAL A 81 18.01 -24.62 -10.02
C VAL A 81 18.45 -23.90 -8.75
N PRO A 82 19.58 -23.17 -8.77
CA PRO A 82 20.03 -22.42 -7.60
C PRO A 82 19.06 -21.26 -7.32
N ILE A 83 18.45 -21.28 -6.14
CA ILE A 83 17.65 -20.16 -5.63
C ILE A 83 18.49 -19.43 -4.59
N HIS A 84 18.95 -18.22 -4.93
CA HIS A 84 19.78 -17.38 -4.06
C HIS A 84 19.01 -16.81 -2.86
N ASP A 85 19.72 -16.17 -1.93
CA ASP A 85 19.12 -15.45 -0.82
C ASP A 85 18.22 -14.31 -1.27
N THR A 86 17.14 -14.07 -0.52
CA THR A 86 16.26 -12.94 -0.79
C THR A 86 17.00 -11.66 -0.44
N ILE A 87 17.18 -10.78 -1.44
CA ILE A 87 17.78 -9.46 -1.25
C ILE A 87 16.87 -8.62 -0.34
N GLY A 88 17.43 -8.13 0.76
CA GLY A 88 16.73 -7.34 1.77
C GLY A 88 16.80 -5.83 1.56
N MET A 89 16.01 -5.14 2.39
CA MET A 89 16.05 -3.70 2.62
C MET A 89 16.76 -3.43 3.93
N ASP A 90 17.63 -2.42 3.93
CA ASP A 90 18.48 -2.09 5.08
C ASP A 90 17.64 -1.49 6.22
N ASP A 91 16.68 -0.60 5.88
CA ASP A 91 15.62 -0.12 6.76
C ASP A 91 14.24 -0.47 6.18
N PRO A 92 13.55 -1.54 6.64
CA PRO A 92 12.33 -2.05 6.02
C PRO A 92 11.06 -1.24 6.38
N TRP A 93 11.19 0.06 6.59
CA TRP A 93 10.11 0.99 6.96
C TRP A 93 10.01 2.16 5.99
N ARG A 94 8.90 2.91 6.06
CA ARG A 94 8.70 4.19 5.34
C ARG A 94 8.92 4.14 3.82
N TYR A 95 8.88 2.95 3.24
CA TYR A 95 9.31 2.74 1.86
C TYR A 95 8.23 3.04 0.82
N ARG A 96 6.95 3.13 1.22
CA ARG A 96 5.85 3.30 0.25
C ARG A 96 5.79 4.72 -0.25
N ASN A 97 5.92 4.87 -1.56
CA ASN A 97 5.73 6.15 -2.25
C ASN A 97 4.27 6.38 -2.73
N LYS A 98 3.39 5.39 -2.59
CA LYS A 98 1.97 5.47 -2.96
C LYS A 98 1.06 4.86 -1.90
N SER A 99 0.01 5.60 -1.58
CA SER A 99 -0.99 5.26 -0.58
C SER A 99 -2.39 5.41 -1.16
N GLN A 100 -3.23 4.38 -1.01
CA GLN A 100 -4.62 4.41 -1.44
C GLN A 100 -5.49 4.23 -0.19
N ILE A 101 -6.08 5.33 0.26
CA ILE A 101 -6.67 5.44 1.59
C ILE A 101 -8.19 5.51 1.40
N PRO A 102 -8.96 4.46 1.76
CA PRO A 102 -10.41 4.56 1.77
C PRO A 102 -10.89 5.64 2.73
N VAL A 103 -11.97 6.31 2.34
CA VAL A 103 -12.67 7.29 3.18
C VAL A 103 -14.05 6.75 3.50
N GLY A 104 -14.37 6.63 4.79
CA GLY A 104 -15.66 6.17 5.26
C GLY A 104 -16.12 6.97 6.47
N THR A 105 -17.19 6.51 7.12
CA THR A 105 -17.67 7.08 8.38
C THR A 105 -17.90 5.98 9.41
N ASN A 106 -17.66 6.31 10.68
CA ASN A 106 -18.04 5.44 11.79
C ASN A 106 -19.56 5.53 12.06
N ARG A 107 -20.04 4.77 13.04
CA ARG A 107 -21.46 4.76 13.44
C ARG A 107 -21.98 6.11 13.96
N ASN A 108 -21.08 6.99 14.41
CA ASN A 108 -21.40 8.34 14.89
C ASN A 108 -21.34 9.38 13.76
N GLY A 109 -21.06 8.97 12.52
CA GLY A 109 -20.93 9.87 11.37
C GLY A 109 -19.60 10.60 11.25
N GLN A 110 -18.61 10.30 12.11
CA GLN A 110 -17.27 10.89 12.02
C GLN A 110 -16.47 10.23 10.90
N ILE A 111 -15.62 11.00 10.21
CA ILE A 111 -14.84 10.49 9.08
C ILE A 111 -13.79 9.51 9.59
N GLN A 112 -13.60 8.42 8.86
CA GLN A 112 -12.54 7.44 9.09
C GLN A 112 -11.64 7.35 7.87
N MET A 113 -10.34 7.43 8.10
CA MET A 113 -9.31 7.25 7.08
C MET A 113 -8.22 6.33 7.62
N GLY A 114 -7.79 5.38 6.80
CA GLY A 114 -6.81 4.38 7.18
C GLY A 114 -6.86 3.20 6.22
N PHE A 115 -6.89 1.97 6.73
CA PHE A 115 -6.87 0.77 5.90
C PHE A 115 -7.89 -0.26 6.33
N TYR A 116 -8.32 -1.07 5.37
CA TYR A 116 -9.29 -2.12 5.64
C TYR A 116 -8.76 -3.19 6.59
N ARG A 117 -9.63 -3.61 7.52
CA ARG A 117 -9.42 -4.81 8.33
C ARG A 117 -9.36 -6.03 7.40
N GLN A 118 -8.51 -6.99 7.76
CA GLN A 118 -8.26 -8.17 6.94
C GLN A 118 -9.57 -8.89 6.57
N ARG A 119 -9.80 -9.09 5.25
CA ARG A 119 -10.99 -9.75 4.68
C ARG A 119 -12.32 -9.04 4.96
N SER A 120 -12.31 -7.71 5.02
CA SER A 120 -13.50 -6.88 5.15
C SER A 120 -13.33 -5.56 4.40
N HIS A 121 -14.38 -4.75 4.33
CA HIS A 121 -14.31 -3.34 3.97
C HIS A 121 -14.51 -2.42 5.21
N ASP A 122 -14.27 -2.95 6.41
CA ASP A 122 -14.29 -2.16 7.64
C ASP A 122 -12.99 -1.36 7.72
N ILE A 123 -13.09 -0.03 7.73
CA ILE A 123 -11.93 0.86 7.85
C ILE A 123 -11.43 0.83 9.30
N ILE A 124 -10.15 0.53 9.48
CA ILE A 124 -9.42 0.86 10.70
C ILE A 124 -9.01 2.30 10.57
N ASP A 125 -9.58 3.16 11.41
CA ASP A 125 -9.19 4.56 11.50
C ASP A 125 -7.79 4.66 12.12
N MET A 126 -6.89 5.38 11.46
CA MET A 126 -5.46 5.39 11.77
C MET A 126 -4.91 6.79 11.61
N ASP A 127 -3.97 7.16 12.47
CA ASP A 127 -3.26 8.45 12.37
C ASP A 127 -1.92 8.30 11.64
N HIS A 128 -1.38 7.08 11.58
CA HIS A 128 -0.10 6.80 10.95
C HIS A 128 0.02 5.37 10.43
N CYS A 129 0.90 5.16 9.46
CA CYS A 129 1.28 3.86 8.92
C CYS A 129 2.81 3.77 8.80
N LEU A 130 3.46 2.83 9.50
CA LEU A 130 4.93 2.73 9.57
C LEU A 130 5.64 2.46 8.23
N ILE A 131 4.92 1.99 7.21
CA ILE A 131 5.48 1.75 5.87
C ILE A 131 5.27 2.94 4.93
N GLN A 132 4.60 4.00 5.38
CA GLN A 132 4.46 5.29 4.70
C GLN A 132 5.40 6.31 5.34
N ASN A 133 5.74 7.36 4.58
CA ASN A 133 6.49 8.48 5.12
C ASN A 133 5.63 9.34 6.06
N ASP A 134 6.27 10.03 7.02
CA ASP A 134 5.54 10.85 7.99
C ASP A 134 4.74 11.97 7.32
N ASP A 135 5.28 12.59 6.28
CA ASP A 135 4.57 13.63 5.55
C ASP A 135 3.28 13.11 4.88
N GLN A 136 3.26 11.86 4.44
CA GLN A 136 2.04 11.23 3.91
C GLN A 136 1.03 10.95 5.04
N ASN A 137 1.49 10.56 6.23
CA ASN A 137 0.63 10.40 7.40
C ASN A 137 0.01 11.75 7.82
N ASP A 138 0.83 12.80 7.87
CA ASP A 138 0.38 14.16 8.20
C ASP A 138 -0.64 14.67 7.17
N MET A 139 -0.38 14.47 5.87
CA MET A 139 -1.33 14.82 4.81
C MET A 139 -2.66 14.06 4.96
N MET A 140 -2.61 12.76 5.27
CA MET A 140 -3.82 11.98 5.51
C MET A 140 -4.66 12.59 6.64
N ASN A 141 -4.02 12.94 7.75
CA ASN A 141 -4.69 13.53 8.91
C ASN A 141 -5.29 14.91 8.60
N VAL A 142 -4.55 15.76 7.89
CA VAL A 142 -5.06 17.07 7.46
C VAL A 142 -6.24 16.92 6.51
N ILE A 143 -6.16 16.01 5.54
CA ILE A 143 -7.27 15.75 4.61
C ILE A 143 -8.50 15.26 5.39
N LYS A 144 -8.34 14.33 6.34
CA LYS A 144 -9.42 13.87 7.22
C LYS A 144 -10.10 15.05 7.92
N SER A 145 -9.33 15.92 8.58
CA SER A 145 -9.86 17.11 9.27
C SER A 145 -10.54 18.10 8.32
N LEU A 146 -10.05 18.27 7.09
CA LEU A 146 -10.69 19.13 6.09
C LEU A 146 -12.03 18.56 5.62
N LEU A 147 -12.11 17.24 5.40
CA LEU A 147 -13.38 16.59 5.04
C LEU A 147 -14.42 16.76 6.16
N GLU A 148 -14.01 16.64 7.42
CA GLU A 148 -14.88 16.89 8.58
C GLU A 148 -15.31 18.36 8.68
N LYS A 149 -14.35 19.30 8.62
CA LYS A 149 -14.60 20.75 8.71
C LYS A 149 -15.63 21.22 7.67
N TYR A 150 -15.49 20.76 6.43
CA TYR A 150 -16.37 21.14 5.32
C TYR A 150 -17.57 20.20 5.15
N HIS A 151 -17.80 19.27 6.08
CA HIS A 151 -18.91 18.31 6.06
C HIS A 151 -19.04 17.56 4.72
N ILE A 152 -17.89 17.17 4.14
CA ILE A 152 -17.84 16.48 2.85
C ILE A 152 -18.14 15.00 3.09
N PRO A 153 -19.20 14.45 2.47
CA PRO A 153 -19.63 13.09 2.79
C PRO A 153 -18.67 12.04 2.23
N ALA A 154 -18.23 11.13 3.09
CA ALA A 154 -17.57 9.89 2.67
C ALA A 154 -18.54 8.98 1.89
N TYR A 155 -18.01 8.14 1.03
CA TYR A 155 -18.79 7.16 0.29
C TYR A 155 -19.21 5.99 1.17
N ASN A 156 -20.49 5.65 1.15
CA ASN A 156 -21.03 4.45 1.76
C ASN A 156 -21.30 3.40 0.68
N GLU A 157 -20.55 2.30 0.70
CA GLU A 157 -20.64 1.24 -0.29
C GLU A 157 -21.92 0.41 -0.23
N HIS A 158 -22.60 0.34 0.91
CA HIS A 158 -23.83 -0.46 1.06
C HIS A 158 -25.02 0.20 0.37
N ILE A 159 -25.13 1.53 0.50
CA ILE A 159 -26.22 2.30 -0.13
C ILE A 159 -25.77 3.01 -1.41
N HIS A 160 -24.47 2.97 -1.72
CA HIS A 160 -23.83 3.64 -2.86
C HIS A 160 -24.07 5.15 -2.92
N GLN A 161 -24.06 5.81 -1.77
CA GLN A 161 -24.23 7.25 -1.63
C GLN A 161 -23.00 7.89 -0.99
N GLY A 162 -22.97 9.22 -0.92
CA GLY A 162 -21.80 9.98 -0.49
C GLY A 162 -20.84 10.26 -1.64
N LEU A 163 -19.75 10.98 -1.35
CA LEU A 163 -18.92 11.62 -2.36
C LEU A 163 -17.50 11.04 -2.41
N VAL A 164 -16.71 11.18 -1.34
CA VAL A 164 -15.29 10.81 -1.39
C VAL A 164 -15.15 9.32 -1.10
N ARG A 165 -14.66 8.55 -2.08
CA ARG A 165 -14.44 7.10 -1.96
C ARG A 165 -13.08 6.80 -1.34
N HIS A 166 -12.05 7.42 -1.91
CA HIS A 166 -10.66 7.23 -1.52
C HIS A 166 -9.90 8.54 -1.70
N VAL A 167 -8.80 8.65 -0.98
CA VAL A 167 -7.74 9.62 -1.23
C VAL A 167 -6.50 8.83 -1.60
N VAL A 168 -5.91 9.13 -2.76
CA VAL A 168 -4.64 8.55 -3.18
C VAL A 168 -3.56 9.60 -3.07
N ILE A 169 -2.48 9.27 -2.36
CA ILE A 169 -1.30 10.12 -2.23
C ILE A 169 -0.16 9.41 -2.94
N ARG A 170 0.43 10.05 -3.94
CA ARG A 170 1.68 9.62 -4.59
C ARG A 170 2.76 10.64 -4.27
N LYS A 171 3.97 10.16 -4.00
CA LYS A 171 5.14 10.97 -3.69
C LYS A 171 6.31 10.49 -4.53
N GLY A 172 7.06 11.39 -5.15
CA GLY A 172 8.37 11.07 -5.71
C GLY A 172 9.35 10.84 -4.55
N TYR A 173 10.00 9.68 -4.52
CA TYR A 173 10.91 9.30 -3.44
C TYR A 173 12.13 10.22 -3.37
N TYR A 174 12.72 10.60 -4.51
CA TYR A 174 13.90 11.46 -4.56
C TYR A 174 13.54 12.94 -4.74
N THR A 175 12.54 13.24 -5.57
CA THR A 175 12.13 14.62 -5.86
C THR A 175 11.28 15.25 -4.76
N ASN A 176 10.67 14.42 -3.89
CA ASN A 176 9.63 14.80 -2.93
C ASN A 176 8.36 15.40 -3.53
N GLU A 177 8.19 15.43 -4.87
CA GLU A 177 6.96 15.94 -5.48
C GLU A 177 5.76 15.09 -5.07
N VAL A 178 4.66 15.73 -4.66
CA VAL A 178 3.45 15.04 -4.21
C VAL A 178 2.26 15.32 -5.12
N MET A 179 1.54 14.24 -5.44
CA MET A 179 0.23 14.25 -6.09
C MET A 179 -0.83 13.72 -5.13
N VAL A 180 -1.85 14.54 -4.86
CA VAL A 180 -3.04 14.15 -4.08
C VAL A 180 -4.22 13.96 -5.01
N ILE A 181 -4.89 12.82 -4.94
CA ILE A 181 -6.01 12.47 -5.83
C ILE A 181 -7.23 12.14 -4.98
N PHE A 182 -8.28 12.94 -5.11
CA PHE A 182 -9.59 12.65 -4.52
C PHE A 182 -10.40 11.79 -5.49
N VAL A 183 -10.71 10.56 -5.10
CA VAL A 183 -11.56 9.65 -5.87
C VAL A 183 -13.01 9.89 -5.48
N LEU A 184 -13.84 10.32 -6.43
CA LEU A 184 -15.20 10.79 -6.19
C LEU A 184 -16.26 9.88 -6.81
N ASN A 185 -17.31 9.61 -6.04
CA ASN A 185 -18.63 9.19 -6.51
C ASN A 185 -19.47 10.43 -6.87
N GLY A 186 -18.99 11.23 -7.82
CA GLY A 186 -19.61 12.51 -8.18
C GLY A 186 -18.76 13.29 -9.18
N LYS A 187 -19.18 14.50 -9.55
CA LYS A 187 -18.49 15.31 -10.58
C LYS A 187 -17.65 16.46 -10.05
N LYS A 188 -17.81 16.82 -8.77
CA LYS A 188 -17.16 17.99 -8.17
C LYS A 188 -16.85 17.72 -6.70
N LEU A 189 -15.78 18.32 -6.22
CA LEU A 189 -15.44 18.40 -4.80
C LEU A 189 -15.89 19.79 -4.29
N PRO A 190 -16.86 19.87 -3.35
CA PRO A 190 -17.18 21.12 -2.64
C PRO A 190 -15.96 21.68 -1.93
N HIS A 191 -15.88 23.00 -1.79
CA HIS A 191 -14.77 23.68 -1.10
C HIS A 191 -13.37 23.36 -1.64
N HIS A 192 -13.26 22.91 -2.91
CA HIS A 192 -11.95 22.51 -3.45
C HIS A 192 -10.90 23.62 -3.43
N ASN A 193 -11.28 24.89 -3.62
CA ASN A 193 -10.33 26.01 -3.52
C ASN A 193 -9.77 26.15 -2.09
N ASP A 194 -10.62 26.01 -1.06
CA ASP A 194 -10.19 26.09 0.34
C ASP A 194 -9.31 24.89 0.72
N ILE A 195 -9.69 23.69 0.26
CA ILE A 195 -8.92 22.46 0.47
C ILE A 195 -7.55 22.55 -0.21
N VAL A 196 -7.51 22.96 -1.48
CA VAL A 196 -6.27 23.17 -2.23
C VAL A 196 -5.38 24.15 -1.48
N THR A 197 -5.91 25.31 -1.08
CA THR A 197 -5.16 26.33 -0.36
C THR A 197 -4.61 25.82 0.97
N ALA A 198 -5.42 25.11 1.76
CA ALA A 198 -4.98 24.54 3.04
C ALA A 198 -3.86 23.52 2.85
N LEU A 199 -4.02 22.61 1.88
CA LEU A 199 -3.04 21.56 1.61
C LEU A 199 -1.73 22.14 1.08
N THR A 200 -1.76 23.05 0.11
CA THR A 200 -0.54 23.59 -0.51
C THR A 200 0.19 24.59 0.38
N SER A 201 -0.52 25.27 1.28
CA SER A 201 0.11 26.14 2.29
C SER A 201 0.85 25.32 3.36
N GLN A 202 0.30 24.18 3.75
CA GLN A 202 0.90 23.31 4.78
C GLN A 202 1.95 22.34 4.19
N PHE A 203 1.76 21.91 2.96
CA PHE A 203 2.63 20.95 2.27
C PHE A 203 3.08 21.53 0.91
N PRO A 204 4.11 22.38 0.90
CA PRO A 204 4.61 23.03 -0.31
C PRO A 204 5.11 22.05 -1.38
N GLN A 205 5.42 20.81 -0.99
CA GLN A 205 5.82 19.75 -1.92
C GLN A 205 4.66 19.18 -2.76
N ILE A 206 3.40 19.54 -2.46
CA ILE A 206 2.27 19.20 -3.32
C ILE A 206 2.34 20.03 -4.59
N VAL A 207 2.63 19.36 -5.70
CA VAL A 207 2.67 19.99 -7.04
C VAL A 207 1.48 19.60 -7.90
N SER A 208 0.64 18.66 -7.46
CA SER A 208 -0.53 18.20 -8.20
C SER A 208 -1.68 17.83 -7.24
N ILE A 209 -2.88 18.37 -7.51
CA ILE A 209 -4.12 17.89 -6.87
C ILE A 209 -5.13 17.56 -7.96
N LYS A 210 -5.67 16.34 -7.94
CA LYS A 210 -6.59 15.83 -8.96
C LYS A 210 -7.90 15.32 -8.36
N LEU A 211 -8.96 15.39 -9.16
CA LEU A 211 -10.22 14.71 -8.92
C LEU A 211 -10.31 13.53 -9.89
N ASN A 212 -10.43 12.31 -9.38
CA ASN A 212 -10.68 11.11 -10.19
C ASN A 212 -12.15 10.71 -10.05
N PHE A 213 -12.81 10.35 -11.16
CA PHE A 213 -14.25 10.09 -11.17
C PHE A 213 -14.55 8.59 -11.24
N GLN A 214 -15.11 8.04 -10.16
CA GLN A 214 -15.38 6.62 -10.01
C GLN A 214 -16.78 6.39 -9.42
N THR A 215 -17.80 6.44 -10.28
CA THR A 215 -19.22 6.28 -9.91
C THR A 215 -19.73 4.84 -10.02
N ASN A 216 -18.89 3.89 -10.47
CA ASN A 216 -19.31 2.51 -10.66
C ASN A 216 -19.33 1.72 -9.35
N LYS A 217 -20.27 0.78 -9.23
CA LYS A 217 -20.38 -0.15 -8.10
C LYS A 217 -19.36 -1.28 -8.25
N THR A 218 -18.10 -0.98 -7.93
CA THR A 218 -16.96 -1.87 -8.11
C THR A 218 -15.90 -1.66 -7.05
N ASN A 219 -15.07 -2.69 -6.84
CA ASN A 219 -13.88 -2.64 -5.98
C ASN A 219 -12.68 -1.96 -6.64
N VAL A 220 -12.78 -1.62 -7.94
CA VAL A 220 -11.75 -0.82 -8.61
C VAL A 220 -11.74 0.59 -7.98
N ILE A 221 -10.59 0.96 -7.42
CA ILE A 221 -10.44 2.20 -6.64
C ILE A 221 -10.59 3.43 -7.53
N MET A 222 -9.86 3.50 -8.64
CA MET A 222 -9.86 4.67 -9.53
C MET A 222 -10.74 4.44 -10.76
N GLY A 223 -11.39 5.49 -11.24
CA GLY A 223 -12.01 5.51 -12.56
C GLY A 223 -11.00 5.84 -13.65
N HIS A 224 -11.46 5.83 -14.90
CA HIS A 224 -10.61 6.04 -16.07
C HIS A 224 -10.36 7.51 -16.40
N THR A 225 -11.04 8.43 -15.72
CA THR A 225 -10.96 9.87 -15.99
C THR A 225 -10.63 10.65 -14.73
N SER A 226 -9.76 11.64 -14.90
CA SER A 226 -9.34 12.55 -13.85
C SER A 226 -9.29 13.98 -14.37
N LYS A 227 -9.41 14.95 -13.47
CA LYS A 227 -9.26 16.37 -13.74
C LYS A 227 -8.30 16.97 -12.71
N THR A 228 -7.28 17.67 -13.18
CA THR A 228 -6.40 18.46 -12.32
C THR A 228 -7.11 19.72 -11.85
N ILE A 229 -7.03 19.98 -10.55
CA ILE A 229 -7.60 21.18 -9.91
C ILE A 229 -6.52 22.08 -9.30
N PHE A 230 -5.27 21.61 -9.25
CA PHE A 230 -4.11 22.41 -8.86
C PHE A 230 -2.83 21.83 -9.48
N GLY A 231 -1.97 22.73 -9.99
CA GLY A 231 -0.60 22.39 -10.40
C GLY A 231 -0.50 21.51 -11.65
N LYS A 232 0.44 20.57 -11.62
CA LYS A 232 0.83 19.69 -12.74
C LYS A 232 -0.14 18.51 -12.91
N ASP A 233 -0.20 17.93 -14.12
CA ASP A 233 -0.95 16.68 -14.38
C ASP A 233 -0.21 15.41 -13.89
N ILE A 234 1.10 15.53 -13.69
CA ILE A 234 2.06 14.50 -13.32
C ILE A 234 2.88 14.92 -12.10
N ILE A 235 3.60 13.98 -11.50
CA ILE A 235 4.79 14.24 -10.68
C ILE A 235 6.00 13.59 -11.34
N GLU A 236 7.19 14.06 -11.02
CA GLU A 236 8.44 13.45 -11.46
C GLU A 236 9.10 12.68 -10.32
N ASP A 237 9.76 11.58 -10.62
CA ASP A 237 10.67 10.90 -9.70
C ASP A 237 11.84 10.27 -10.47
N THR A 238 12.93 9.97 -9.77
CA THR A 238 14.12 9.39 -10.39
C THR A 238 14.29 7.93 -10.00
N LEU A 239 14.72 7.10 -10.94
CA LEU A 239 15.18 5.74 -10.65
C LEU A 239 16.53 5.55 -11.34
N ASP A 240 17.57 5.45 -10.53
CA ASP A 240 18.97 5.53 -11.00
C ASP A 240 19.22 6.84 -11.76
N ASP A 241 19.65 6.80 -13.01
CA ASP A 241 19.96 7.96 -13.86
C ASP A 241 18.76 8.44 -14.70
N LEU A 242 17.60 7.78 -14.58
CA LEU A 242 16.41 8.07 -15.37
C LEU A 242 15.39 8.88 -14.56
N THR A 243 14.75 9.84 -15.22
CA THR A 243 13.61 10.60 -14.68
C THR A 243 12.32 10.08 -15.29
N PHE A 244 11.32 9.83 -14.44
CA PHE A 244 10.02 9.30 -14.83
C PHE A 244 8.93 10.32 -14.56
N GLU A 245 8.09 10.56 -15.58
CA GLU A 245 6.82 11.25 -15.41
C GLU A 245 5.75 10.27 -14.92
N ILE A 246 5.13 10.57 -13.79
CA ILE A 246 4.21 9.69 -13.09
C ILE A 246 2.82 10.32 -13.10
N GLY A 247 1.96 9.85 -14.00
CA GLY A 247 0.54 10.20 -14.03
C GLY A 247 -0.26 9.50 -12.94
N ASP A 248 -1.48 9.95 -12.66
CA ASP A 248 -2.33 9.42 -11.60
C ASP A 248 -2.75 7.95 -11.81
N LEU A 249 -3.03 7.57 -13.06
CA LEU A 249 -3.40 6.20 -13.45
C LEU A 249 -2.21 5.30 -13.77
N SER A 250 -0.99 5.85 -13.81
CA SER A 250 0.22 5.09 -14.16
C SER A 250 0.58 4.06 -13.08
N PHE A 251 1.09 2.91 -13.49
CA PHE A 251 1.80 2.03 -12.56
C PHE A 251 3.22 2.58 -12.34
N TYR A 252 3.61 2.66 -11.07
CA TYR A 252 4.98 2.95 -10.67
C TYR A 252 5.27 2.12 -9.42
N GLN A 253 6.50 1.63 -9.31
CA GLN A 253 6.88 0.76 -8.22
C GLN A 253 6.79 1.50 -6.89
N ILE A 254 6.22 0.82 -5.87
CA ILE A 254 5.91 1.49 -4.61
C ILE A 254 7.07 1.58 -3.63
N ASN A 255 8.17 0.84 -3.87
CA ASN A 255 9.38 0.84 -3.03
C ASN A 255 10.60 1.07 -3.93
N VAL A 256 10.95 2.34 -4.10
CA VAL A 256 12.00 2.79 -5.04
C VAL A 256 13.35 2.14 -4.74
N THR A 257 13.75 2.09 -3.46
CA THR A 257 15.04 1.51 -3.05
C THR A 257 15.18 0.03 -3.41
N GLN A 258 14.11 -0.75 -3.27
CA GLN A 258 14.11 -2.16 -3.65
C GLN A 258 13.94 -2.37 -5.15
N THR A 259 13.24 -1.47 -5.84
CA THR A 259 13.15 -1.49 -7.30
C THR A 259 14.52 -1.29 -7.95
N GLN A 260 15.35 -0.38 -7.43
CA GLN A 260 16.72 -0.21 -7.92
C GLN A 260 17.53 -1.50 -7.77
N LYS A 261 17.47 -2.17 -6.60
CA LYS A 261 18.13 -3.47 -6.39
C LYS A 261 17.60 -4.52 -7.38
N LEU A 262 16.29 -4.58 -7.60
CA LEU A 262 15.67 -5.51 -8.55
C LEU A 262 16.14 -5.28 -10.00
N TYR A 263 16.11 -4.04 -10.48
CA TYR A 263 16.45 -3.72 -11.86
C TYR A 263 17.94 -3.94 -12.13
N ARG A 264 18.82 -3.52 -11.21
CA ARG A 264 20.25 -3.80 -11.30
C ARG A 264 20.54 -5.30 -11.32
N GLN A 265 19.82 -6.10 -10.54
CA GLN A 265 19.96 -7.56 -10.57
C GLN A 265 19.53 -8.15 -11.91
N ALA A 266 18.44 -7.66 -12.49
CA ALA A 266 17.98 -8.09 -13.82
C ALA A 266 18.99 -7.74 -14.92
N LEU A 267 19.53 -6.52 -14.91
CA LEU A 267 20.58 -6.08 -15.83
C LEU A 267 21.86 -6.91 -15.68
N GLN A 268 22.27 -7.18 -14.44
CA GLN A 268 23.43 -8.04 -14.17
C GLN A 268 23.24 -9.45 -14.75
N TYR A 269 22.07 -10.05 -14.60
CA TYR A 269 21.77 -11.37 -15.15
C TYR A 269 21.61 -11.37 -16.67
N ALA A 270 21.11 -10.28 -17.25
CA ALA A 270 21.03 -10.12 -18.70
C ALA A 270 22.42 -10.01 -19.35
N ASN A 271 23.42 -9.52 -18.59
CA ASN A 271 24.82 -9.40 -19.03
C ASN A 271 24.95 -8.72 -20.40
N LEU A 272 24.25 -7.59 -20.56
CA LEU A 272 24.19 -6.85 -21.82
C LEU A 272 25.54 -6.22 -22.14
N THR A 273 25.95 -6.31 -23.40
CA THR A 273 27.20 -5.71 -23.91
C THR A 273 26.95 -4.43 -24.69
N GLY A 274 25.68 -4.13 -25.00
CA GLY A 274 25.24 -2.97 -25.78
C GLY A 274 24.99 -3.28 -27.25
N ASN A 275 25.16 -4.54 -27.68
CA ASN A 275 24.90 -4.98 -29.05
C ASN A 275 23.59 -5.78 -29.19
N GLU A 276 22.92 -6.06 -28.07
CA GLU A 276 21.69 -6.84 -28.02
C GLU A 276 20.47 -5.99 -28.37
N VAL A 277 19.47 -6.61 -29.02
CA VAL A 277 18.13 -6.02 -29.17
C VAL A 277 17.26 -6.49 -28.01
N VAL A 278 16.76 -5.55 -27.22
CA VAL A 278 15.95 -5.85 -26.03
C VAL A 278 14.47 -5.60 -26.34
N LEU A 279 13.62 -6.58 -26.01
CA LEU A 279 12.17 -6.44 -26.02
C LEU A 279 11.68 -6.29 -24.57
N ASP A 280 11.11 -5.13 -24.25
CA ASP A 280 10.43 -4.90 -22.98
C ASP A 280 8.96 -5.31 -23.11
N ALA A 281 8.60 -6.44 -22.50
CA ALA A 281 7.23 -6.93 -22.50
C ALA A 281 6.49 -6.37 -21.29
N TYR A 282 5.25 -5.88 -21.53
CA TYR A 282 4.36 -5.31 -20.50
C TYR A 282 4.77 -3.93 -19.96
N CYS A 283 5.36 -3.07 -20.82
CA CYS A 283 5.69 -1.68 -20.53
C CYS A 283 4.46 -0.74 -20.50
#